data_AF-A0A1B2IY17-F1
#
_entry.id   AF-A0A1B2IY17-F1
#
_cell.length_a   1.000
_cell.length_b   1.000
_cell.length_c   1.000
_cell.angle_alpha   90.00
_cell.angle_beta   90.00
_cell.angle_gamma   90.00
#
_symmetry.space_group_name_H-M   'P 1'
#
loop_
_entity.id
_entity.type
_entity.pdbx_description
1 polymer ?
#
loop_
_entity_poly.entity_id
_entity_poly.type
_entity_poly.pdbx_seq_one_letter_code
_entity_poly.pdbx_strand_id
1 'polypeptide(L)'
;MPLVTIQNMVPILDQLNQYAHEVDSRDYGYVSKHNLAFKRHLWHHLNTPKAIIHELDAHLDNKDIRRDRVMVALDGNDYATAEKLSLESNFLPELTQIYERTHQDDKLIDVLKQRVLKGNLKLTKQLKELSEHHHRWASDRDDLSNQISETTDVMTAAKLLSNLKNTAALRDLLHENRDTTMTTYLFQNYTDEVYAAFPEQFKADYHEILLTMAETSGNRKDYDAIGWMLFRYQEFGDVA
;
A
#
# COMPACT_ATOMS: atom_id res chain seq x y z
N MET A 1 -25.30 -9.17 33.03
CA MET A 1 -25.31 -10.16 31.93
C MET A 1 -24.75 -11.45 32.47
N PRO A 2 -25.41 -12.62 32.30
CA PRO A 2 -24.84 -13.88 32.78
C PRO A 2 -23.56 -14.16 32.00
N LEU A 3 -22.46 -14.42 32.72
CA LEU A 3 -21.19 -14.84 32.14
C LEU A 3 -21.43 -16.16 31.42
N VAL A 4 -21.21 -16.20 30.10
CA VAL A 4 -21.14 -17.46 29.36
C VAL A 4 -19.99 -18.27 29.98
N THR A 5 -20.31 -19.42 30.54
CA THR A 5 -19.35 -20.38 31.08
C THR A 5 -19.15 -21.51 30.06
N ILE A 6 -18.04 -22.26 30.15
CA ILE A 6 -17.74 -23.40 29.26
C ILE A 6 -18.91 -24.41 29.21
N GLN A 7 -19.60 -24.62 30.33
CA GLN A 7 -20.74 -25.55 30.44
C GLN A 7 -21.98 -25.10 29.65
N ASN A 8 -22.20 -23.81 29.50
CA ASN A 8 -23.36 -23.27 28.76
C ASN A 8 -23.02 -22.99 27.28
N MET A 9 -21.77 -23.16 26.86
CA MET A 9 -21.31 -22.87 25.50
C MET A 9 -21.73 -23.92 24.48
N VAL A 10 -21.57 -25.21 24.80
CA VAL A 10 -21.85 -26.32 23.86
C VAL A 10 -23.29 -26.25 23.32
N PRO A 11 -24.32 -26.06 24.16
CA PRO A 11 -25.69 -25.93 23.68
C PRO A 11 -25.92 -24.68 22.80
N ILE A 12 -25.25 -23.56 23.11
CA ILE A 12 -25.36 -22.31 22.33
C ILE A 12 -24.72 -22.48 20.94
N LEU A 13 -23.56 -23.13 20.88
CA LEU A 13 -22.88 -23.43 19.62
C LEU A 13 -23.66 -24.44 18.77
N ASP A 14 -24.23 -25.46 19.40
CA ASP A 14 -25.06 -26.46 18.71
C ASP A 14 -26.33 -25.81 18.14
N GLN A 15 -26.99 -24.92 18.91
CA GLN A 15 -28.15 -24.15 18.43
C GLN A 15 -27.79 -23.22 17.27
N LEU A 16 -26.63 -22.57 17.31
CA LEU A 16 -26.17 -21.71 16.22
C LEU A 16 -25.81 -22.50 14.95
N ASN A 17 -25.22 -23.68 15.10
CA ASN A 17 -24.95 -24.60 13.99
C ASN A 17 -26.26 -25.06 13.36
N GLN A 18 -27.21 -25.48 14.18
CA GLN A 18 -28.52 -25.89 13.71
C GLN A 18 -29.24 -24.74 12.98
N TYR A 19 -29.23 -23.53 13.55
CA TYR A 19 -29.81 -22.35 12.91
C TYR A 19 -29.15 -22.05 11.55
N ALA A 20 -27.81 -22.12 11.46
CA ALA A 20 -27.10 -21.90 10.20
C ALA A 20 -27.47 -22.92 9.11
N HIS A 21 -27.79 -24.16 9.48
CA HIS A 21 -28.25 -25.19 8.54
C HIS A 21 -29.73 -25.03 8.12
N GLU A 22 -30.54 -24.33 8.92
CA GLU A 22 -31.97 -24.10 8.65
C GLU A 22 -32.22 -22.84 7.81
N VAL A 23 -31.22 -21.98 7.58
CA VAL A 23 -31.36 -20.75 6.81
C VAL A 23 -31.31 -21.03 5.29
N ASP A 24 -32.19 -20.36 4.53
CA ASP A 24 -32.23 -20.41 3.06
C ASP A 24 -30.84 -20.08 2.45
N SER A 25 -30.51 -20.78 1.37
CA SER A 25 -29.28 -20.69 0.58
C SER A 25 -28.82 -19.26 0.24
N ARG A 26 -29.75 -18.30 0.14
CA ARG A 26 -29.46 -16.89 -0.16
C ARG A 26 -28.87 -16.12 1.03
N ASP A 27 -29.24 -16.50 2.25
CA ASP A 27 -28.79 -15.86 3.49
C ASP A 27 -27.68 -16.65 4.18
N TYR A 28 -27.43 -17.89 3.74
CA TYR A 28 -26.42 -18.80 4.29
C TYR A 28 -25.02 -18.18 4.39
N GLY A 29 -24.56 -17.45 3.36
CA GLY A 29 -23.24 -16.80 3.37
C GLY A 29 -23.11 -15.70 4.43
N TYR A 30 -24.19 -14.93 4.65
CA TYR A 30 -24.23 -13.90 5.67
C TYR A 30 -24.29 -14.52 7.07
N VAL A 31 -25.16 -15.51 7.28
CA VAL A 31 -25.34 -16.18 8.57
C VAL A 31 -24.10 -16.97 8.97
N SER A 32 -23.45 -17.67 8.04
CA SER A 32 -22.20 -18.40 8.27
C SER A 32 -21.08 -17.48 8.77
N LYS A 33 -20.89 -16.32 8.14
CA LYS A 33 -19.88 -15.33 8.55
C LYS A 33 -20.14 -14.75 9.95
N HIS A 34 -21.40 -14.43 10.27
CA HIS A 34 -21.76 -13.89 11.58
C HIS A 34 -21.71 -14.94 12.69
N ASN A 35 -22.09 -16.18 12.37
CA ASN A 35 -21.94 -17.32 13.28
C ASN A 35 -20.47 -17.52 13.63
N LEU A 36 -19.59 -17.60 12.63
CA LEU A 36 -18.15 -17.78 12.86
C LEU A 36 -17.53 -16.63 13.69
N ALA A 37 -17.89 -15.38 13.41
CA ALA A 37 -17.44 -14.23 14.20
C ALA A 37 -17.90 -14.32 15.67
N PHE A 38 -19.14 -14.77 15.90
CA PHE A 38 -19.66 -14.99 17.24
C PHE A 38 -18.96 -16.16 17.97
N LYS A 39 -18.78 -17.30 17.30
CA LYS A 39 -18.03 -18.44 17.86
C LYS A 39 -16.61 -18.02 18.25
N ARG A 40 -15.94 -17.25 17.39
CA ARG A 40 -14.61 -16.66 17.67
C ARG A 40 -14.61 -15.83 18.95
N HIS A 41 -15.58 -14.93 19.12
CA HIS A 41 -15.69 -14.12 20.33
C HIS A 41 -15.89 -14.97 21.59
N LEU A 42 -16.77 -15.98 21.53
CA LEU A 42 -17.01 -16.88 22.65
C LEU A 42 -15.77 -17.69 23.02
N TRP A 43 -15.13 -18.31 22.04
CA TRP A 43 -13.94 -19.13 22.27
C TRP A 43 -12.73 -18.30 22.73
N HIS A 44 -12.59 -17.06 22.26
CA HIS A 44 -11.58 -16.13 22.78
C HIS A 44 -11.87 -15.77 24.25
N HIS A 45 -13.12 -15.52 24.62
CA HIS A 45 -13.51 -15.26 26.01
C HIS A 45 -13.23 -16.44 26.94
N LEU A 46 -13.25 -17.65 26.40
CA LEU A 46 -13.10 -18.89 27.16
C LEU A 46 -11.71 -19.52 27.04
N ASN A 47 -10.78 -18.85 26.35
CA ASN A 47 -9.41 -19.31 26.10
C ASN A 47 -9.34 -20.74 25.53
N THR A 48 -10.16 -21.04 24.51
CA THR A 48 -10.19 -22.34 23.83
C THR A 48 -9.63 -22.27 22.40
N PRO A 49 -8.33 -21.96 22.21
CA PRO A 49 -7.76 -21.69 20.88
C PRO A 49 -7.82 -22.88 19.94
N LYS A 50 -7.75 -24.12 20.45
CA LYS A 50 -7.79 -25.35 19.62
C LYS A 50 -9.12 -25.52 18.86
N ALA A 51 -10.25 -25.20 19.50
CA ALA A 51 -11.56 -25.33 18.87
C ALA A 51 -11.76 -24.27 17.77
N ILE A 52 -11.30 -23.04 18.01
CA ILE A 52 -11.29 -21.97 17.00
C ILE A 52 -10.47 -22.41 15.78
N ILE A 53 -9.24 -22.89 16.02
CA ILE A 53 -8.32 -23.27 14.95
C ILE A 53 -8.92 -24.36 14.07
N HIS A 54 -9.50 -25.40 14.67
CA HIS A 54 -10.13 -26.49 13.92
C HIS A 54 -11.24 -26.00 12.99
N GLU A 55 -12.12 -25.13 13.49
CA GLU A 55 -13.21 -24.56 12.70
C GLU A 55 -12.69 -23.66 11.55
N LEU A 56 -11.69 -22.82 11.83
CA LEU A 56 -11.11 -21.94 10.83
C LEU A 56 -10.36 -22.72 9.73
N ASP A 57 -9.63 -23.76 10.11
CA ASP A 57 -8.86 -24.60 9.17
C ASP A 57 -9.77 -25.34 8.18
N ALA A 58 -11.03 -25.62 8.55
CA ALA A 58 -12.03 -26.25 7.68
C ALA A 58 -12.55 -25.32 6.55
N HIS A 59 -12.31 -24.01 6.64
CA HIS A 59 -12.90 -22.99 5.76
C HIS A 59 -11.86 -21.98 5.22
N LEU A 60 -10.60 -22.43 5.04
CA LEU A 60 -9.50 -21.57 4.55
C LEU A 60 -9.63 -21.18 3.08
N ASP A 61 -10.55 -21.77 2.33
CA ASP A 61 -10.93 -21.35 0.97
C ASP A 61 -11.52 -19.94 0.97
N ASN A 62 -12.17 -19.53 2.07
CA ASN A 62 -12.66 -18.17 2.24
C ASN A 62 -11.53 -17.24 2.72
N LYS A 63 -11.28 -16.18 1.95
CA LYS A 63 -10.23 -15.19 2.22
C LYS A 63 -10.38 -14.47 3.57
N ASP A 64 -11.61 -14.14 3.97
CA ASP A 64 -11.86 -13.46 5.25
C ASP A 64 -11.57 -14.40 6.43
N ILE A 65 -11.99 -15.66 6.31
CA ILE A 65 -11.74 -16.70 7.32
C ILE A 65 -10.24 -17.00 7.42
N ARG A 66 -9.54 -17.07 6.28
CA ARG A 66 -8.09 -17.24 6.27
C ARG A 66 -7.38 -16.07 6.96
N ARG A 67 -7.85 -14.84 6.75
CA ARG A 67 -7.32 -13.67 7.46
C ARG A 67 -7.55 -13.76 8.97
N ASP A 68 -8.73 -14.20 9.39
CA ASP A 68 -9.01 -14.46 10.81
C ASP A 68 -8.08 -15.54 11.39
N ARG A 69 -7.78 -16.60 10.64
CA ARG A 69 -6.83 -17.64 11.04
C ARG A 69 -5.40 -17.11 11.20
N VAL A 70 -4.99 -16.16 10.35
CA VAL A 70 -3.72 -15.43 10.48
C VAL A 70 -3.69 -14.65 11.79
N MET A 71 -4.76 -13.92 12.12
CA MET A 71 -4.83 -13.16 13.37
C MET A 71 -4.73 -14.06 14.61
N VAL A 72 -5.44 -15.20 14.63
CA VAL A 72 -5.34 -16.18 15.70
C VAL A 72 -3.91 -16.75 15.82
N ALA A 73 -3.23 -16.99 14.70
CA ALA A 73 -1.83 -17.42 14.71
C ALA A 73 -0.90 -16.34 15.30
N LEU A 74 -1.09 -15.07 14.91
CA LEU A 74 -0.32 -13.93 15.43
C LEU A 74 -0.50 -13.74 16.94
N ASP A 75 -1.72 -13.84 17.45
CA ASP A 75 -2.01 -13.75 18.88
C ASP A 75 -1.39 -14.92 19.67
N GLY A 76 -1.33 -16.10 19.03
CA GLY A 76 -0.66 -17.28 19.55
C GLY A 76 0.87 -17.30 19.38
N ASN A 77 1.48 -16.26 18.81
CA ASN A 77 2.90 -16.22 18.39
C ASN A 77 3.33 -17.35 17.44
N ASP A 78 2.39 -17.97 16.73
CA ASP A 78 2.66 -18.94 15.67
C ASP A 78 2.95 -18.22 14.35
N TYR A 79 4.12 -17.59 14.30
CA TYR A 79 4.55 -16.78 13.16
C TYR A 79 4.72 -17.59 11.87
N ALA A 80 5.08 -18.88 11.98
CA ALA A 80 5.26 -19.75 10.80
C ALA A 80 3.93 -20.01 10.08
N THR A 81 2.87 -20.34 10.83
CA THR A 81 1.53 -20.50 10.24
C THR A 81 0.98 -19.18 9.74
N ALA A 82 1.16 -18.09 10.51
CA ALA A 82 0.73 -16.76 10.11
C ALA A 82 1.39 -16.32 8.78
N GLU A 83 2.70 -16.55 8.63
CA GLU A 83 3.47 -16.20 7.43
C GLU A 83 2.97 -16.98 6.22
N LYS A 84 2.87 -18.32 6.35
CA LYS A 84 2.40 -19.20 5.26
C LYS A 84 1.05 -18.74 4.71
N LEU A 85 0.06 -18.59 5.59
CA LEU A 85 -1.30 -18.20 5.18
C LEU A 85 -1.34 -16.79 4.59
N SER A 86 -0.50 -15.88 5.11
CA SER A 86 -0.41 -14.50 4.60
C SER A 86 0.24 -14.43 3.22
N LEU A 87 1.26 -15.25 2.94
CA LEU A 87 1.89 -15.35 1.61
C LEU A 87 0.89 -15.88 0.57
N GLU A 88 0.17 -16.97 0.90
CA GLU A 88 -0.81 -17.59 0.01
C GLU A 88 -1.96 -16.64 -0.40
N SER A 89 -2.24 -15.62 0.40
CA SER A 89 -3.32 -14.65 0.15
C SER A 89 -2.86 -13.21 -0.08
N ASN A 90 -1.54 -12.99 -0.16
CA ASN A 90 -0.92 -11.68 -0.32
C ASN A 90 -1.40 -10.64 0.72
N PHE A 91 -1.44 -11.05 2.00
CA PHE A 91 -1.79 -10.19 3.13
C PHE A 91 -0.59 -9.35 3.59
N LEU A 92 -0.22 -8.37 2.78
CA LEU A 92 0.97 -7.53 3.02
C LEU A 92 1.01 -6.82 4.39
N PRO A 93 -0.09 -6.30 4.95
CA PRO A 93 -0.06 -5.71 6.30
C PRO A 93 0.36 -6.71 7.38
N GLU A 94 -0.19 -7.92 7.34
CA GLU A 94 0.10 -9.00 8.27
C GLU A 94 1.55 -9.50 8.07
N LEU A 95 2.02 -9.63 6.83
CA LEU A 95 3.43 -9.95 6.55
C LEU A 95 4.40 -8.90 7.12
N THR A 96 4.04 -7.61 7.05
CA THR A 96 4.84 -6.53 7.66
C THR A 96 4.98 -6.76 9.16
N GLN A 97 3.86 -7.00 9.86
CA GLN A 97 3.84 -7.25 11.30
C GLN A 97 4.65 -8.50 11.67
N ILE A 98 4.58 -9.56 10.87
CA ILE A 98 5.32 -10.81 11.10
C ILE A 98 6.82 -10.55 11.00
N TYR A 99 7.28 -9.91 9.92
CA TYR A 99 8.70 -9.69 9.68
C TYR A 99 9.32 -8.68 10.65
N GLU A 100 8.56 -7.67 11.09
CA GLU A 100 8.97 -6.77 12.17
C GLU A 100 9.19 -7.53 13.49
N ARG A 101 8.25 -8.42 13.86
CA ARG A 101 8.33 -9.17 15.13
C ARG A 101 9.38 -10.29 15.11
N THR A 102 9.67 -10.82 13.93
CA THR A 102 10.64 -11.92 13.76
C THR A 102 12.02 -11.45 13.30
N HIS A 103 12.22 -10.14 13.15
CA HIS A 103 13.48 -9.52 12.70
C HIS A 103 13.99 -10.09 11.36
N GLN A 104 13.07 -10.33 10.42
CA GLN A 104 13.38 -10.80 9.08
C GLN A 104 13.48 -9.61 8.11
N ASP A 105 14.52 -8.81 8.28
CA ASP A 105 14.63 -7.49 7.63
C ASP A 105 14.63 -7.55 6.10
N ASP A 106 15.31 -8.51 5.48
CA ASP A 106 15.30 -8.66 4.01
C ASP A 106 13.88 -8.87 3.47
N LYS A 107 13.11 -9.75 4.12
CA LYS A 107 11.71 -10.00 3.75
C LYS A 107 10.83 -8.79 4.06
N LEU A 108 11.12 -8.06 5.13
CA LEU A 108 10.42 -6.83 5.47
C LEU A 108 10.63 -5.76 4.40
N ILE A 109 11.87 -5.55 3.95
CA ILE A 109 12.20 -4.62 2.85
C ILE A 109 11.36 -4.94 1.61
N ASP A 110 11.31 -6.21 1.20
CA ASP A 110 10.55 -6.62 0.00
C ASP A 110 9.05 -6.35 0.13
N VAL A 111 8.46 -6.65 1.30
CA VAL A 111 7.05 -6.35 1.57
C VAL A 111 6.80 -4.84 1.60
N LEU A 112 7.69 -4.05 2.19
CA LEU A 112 7.59 -2.60 2.22
C LEU A 112 7.64 -2.00 0.81
N LYS A 113 8.56 -2.45 -0.05
CA LYS A 113 8.62 -2.07 -1.49
C LYS A 113 7.28 -2.31 -2.18
N GLN A 114 6.71 -3.51 -2.04
CA GLN A 114 5.42 -3.85 -2.64
C GLN A 114 4.28 -2.96 -2.12
N ARG A 115 4.26 -2.65 -0.82
CA ARG A 115 3.22 -1.78 -0.25
C ARG A 115 3.39 -0.32 -0.70
N VAL A 116 4.62 0.15 -0.87
CA VAL A 116 4.93 1.47 -1.43
C VAL A 116 4.46 1.57 -2.88
N LEU A 117 4.74 0.56 -3.72
CA LEU A 117 4.26 0.50 -5.11
C LEU A 117 2.73 0.47 -5.20
N LYS A 118 2.04 -0.11 -4.21
CA LYS A 118 0.58 -0.04 -4.06
C LYS A 118 0.06 1.30 -3.51
N GLY A 119 0.90 2.33 -3.44
CA GLY A 119 0.55 3.70 -3.06
C GLY A 119 0.60 4.00 -1.56
N ASN A 120 1.14 3.11 -0.71
CA ASN A 120 1.24 3.35 0.72
C ASN A 120 2.47 4.22 1.07
N LEU A 121 2.40 5.50 0.71
CA LEU A 121 3.51 6.46 0.77
C LEU A 121 4.14 6.62 2.16
N LYS A 122 3.37 6.48 3.24
CA LYS A 122 3.90 6.61 4.62
C LYS A 122 4.97 5.57 4.96
N LEU A 123 5.08 4.48 4.20
CA LEU A 123 6.07 3.43 4.42
C LEU A 123 7.42 3.72 3.77
N THR A 124 7.55 4.74 2.92
CA THR A 124 8.84 5.09 2.27
C THR A 124 9.91 5.44 3.29
N LYS A 125 9.55 6.14 4.37
CA LYS A 125 10.46 6.47 5.46
C LYS A 125 10.99 5.22 6.15
N GLN A 126 10.10 4.30 6.52
CA GLN A 126 10.48 3.04 7.17
C GLN A 126 11.35 2.16 6.26
N LEU A 127 10.99 2.07 4.98
CA LEU A 127 11.79 1.38 3.97
C LEU A 127 13.18 1.98 3.86
N LYS A 128 13.29 3.30 3.76
CA LYS A 128 14.56 4.01 3.69
C LYS A 128 15.44 3.72 4.90
N GLU A 129 14.91 3.92 6.11
CA GLU A 129 15.66 3.71 7.35
C GLU A 129 16.20 2.28 7.46
N LEU A 130 15.37 1.29 7.09
CA LEU A 130 15.76 -0.11 7.10
C LEU A 130 16.82 -0.42 6.03
N SER A 131 16.61 0.03 4.79
CA SER A 131 17.59 -0.15 3.71
C SER A 131 18.91 0.60 3.96
N GLU A 132 18.89 1.75 4.64
CA GLU A 132 20.11 2.48 5.04
C GLU A 132 20.87 1.74 6.13
N HIS A 133 20.17 1.18 7.11
CA HIS A 133 20.76 0.31 8.13
C HIS A 133 21.48 -0.90 7.49
N HIS A 134 20.95 -1.41 6.38
CA HIS A 134 21.56 -2.50 5.59
C HIS A 134 22.51 -2.03 4.48
N HIS A 135 22.83 -0.73 4.40
CA HIS A 135 23.71 -0.13 3.38
C HIS A 135 23.26 -0.37 1.92
N ARG A 136 21.96 -0.59 1.71
CA ARG A 136 21.37 -0.96 0.41
C ARG A 136 20.45 0.10 -0.18
N TRP A 137 20.25 1.23 0.52
CA TRP A 137 19.29 2.25 0.10
C TRP A 137 19.47 2.73 -1.34
N ALA A 138 20.70 2.96 -1.81
CA ALA A 138 20.94 3.39 -3.18
C ALA A 138 20.39 2.36 -4.19
N SER A 139 20.76 1.08 -4.05
CA SER A 139 20.27 0.00 -4.91
C SER A 139 18.76 -0.18 -4.78
N ASP A 140 18.24 -0.24 -3.55
CA ASP A 140 16.81 -0.47 -3.31
C ASP A 140 15.94 0.68 -3.83
N ARG A 141 16.41 1.93 -3.76
CA ARG A 141 15.75 3.11 -4.30
C ARG A 141 15.73 3.08 -5.83
N ASP A 142 16.86 2.73 -6.45
CA ASP A 142 16.98 2.70 -7.91
C ASP A 142 16.10 1.57 -8.49
N ASP A 143 16.10 0.38 -7.88
CA ASP A 143 15.20 -0.74 -8.23
C ASP A 143 13.73 -0.36 -8.09
N LEU A 144 13.38 0.34 -7.00
CA LEU A 144 12.02 0.80 -6.76
C LEU A 144 11.60 1.86 -7.77
N SER A 145 12.51 2.76 -8.14
CA SER A 145 12.27 3.80 -9.15
C SER A 145 11.98 3.20 -10.52
N ASN A 146 12.74 2.17 -10.93
CA ASN A 146 12.49 1.47 -12.19
C ASN A 146 11.12 0.80 -12.20
N GLN A 147 10.75 0.15 -11.09
CA GLN A 147 9.42 -0.48 -10.95
C GLN A 147 8.28 0.54 -10.97
N ILE A 148 8.47 1.73 -10.40
CA ILE A 148 7.47 2.81 -10.42
C ILE A 148 7.13 3.20 -11.86
N SER A 149 8.15 3.41 -12.70
CA SER A 149 7.99 3.81 -14.10
C SER A 149 7.25 2.76 -14.94
N GLU A 150 7.36 1.48 -14.58
CA GLU A 150 6.74 0.37 -15.32
C GLU A 150 5.30 0.05 -14.88
N THR A 151 4.97 0.27 -13.61
CA THR A 151 3.78 -0.36 -13.00
C THR A 151 2.74 0.61 -12.46
N THR A 152 3.04 1.91 -12.42
CA THR A 152 2.14 2.90 -11.82
C THR A 152 1.69 3.95 -12.83
N ASP A 153 0.50 4.51 -12.62
CA ASP A 153 0.05 5.68 -13.38
C ASP A 153 0.93 6.89 -13.05
N VAL A 154 0.99 7.84 -13.99
CA VAL A 154 1.85 9.04 -13.89
C VAL A 154 1.68 9.80 -12.57
N MET A 155 0.45 9.99 -12.08
CA MET A 155 0.21 10.77 -10.87
C MET A 155 0.77 10.06 -9.64
N THR A 156 0.55 8.74 -9.57
CA THR A 156 1.10 7.90 -8.51
C THR A 156 2.62 7.83 -8.61
N ALA A 157 3.16 7.68 -9.82
CA ALA A 157 4.60 7.67 -10.08
C ALA A 157 5.27 8.95 -9.56
N ALA A 158 4.76 10.13 -9.93
CA ALA A 158 5.32 11.40 -9.49
C ALA A 158 5.33 11.56 -7.96
N LYS A 159 4.22 11.18 -7.29
CA LYS A 159 4.11 11.21 -5.83
C LYS A 159 5.11 10.27 -5.16
N LEU A 160 5.35 9.10 -5.74
CA LEU A 160 6.30 8.12 -5.24
C LEU A 160 7.75 8.61 -5.43
N LEU A 161 8.11 9.07 -6.63
CA LEU A 161 9.45 9.56 -6.95
C LEU A 161 9.84 10.77 -6.09
N SER A 162 8.91 11.72 -5.89
CA SER A 162 9.10 12.85 -4.96
C SER A 162 9.33 12.38 -3.52
N ASN A 163 8.54 11.41 -3.02
CA ASN A 163 8.74 10.83 -1.68
C ASN A 163 10.09 10.13 -1.54
N LEU A 164 10.56 9.46 -2.59
CA LEU A 164 11.86 8.79 -2.62
C LEU A 164 13.02 9.77 -2.83
N LYS A 165 12.74 11.06 -3.07
CA LYS A 165 13.72 12.08 -3.45
C LYS A 165 14.55 11.68 -4.67
N ASN A 166 13.91 10.98 -5.62
CA ASN A 166 14.51 10.67 -6.92
C ASN A 166 14.16 11.76 -7.93
N THR A 167 14.81 12.92 -7.80
CA THR A 167 14.55 14.11 -8.62
C THR A 167 14.94 13.91 -10.09
N ALA A 168 15.90 13.02 -10.39
CA ALA A 168 16.26 12.70 -11.77
C ALA A 168 15.13 11.96 -12.50
N ALA A 169 14.58 10.90 -11.89
CA ALA A 169 13.44 10.18 -12.47
C ALA A 169 12.18 11.06 -12.52
N LEU A 170 11.97 11.93 -11.53
CA LEU A 170 10.85 12.88 -11.53
C LEU A 170 10.98 13.91 -12.66
N ARG A 171 12.19 14.38 -12.95
CA ARG A 171 12.51 15.21 -14.12
C ARG A 171 12.17 14.44 -15.39
N ASP A 172 12.70 13.23 -15.57
CA ASP A 172 12.46 12.46 -16.80
C ASP A 172 10.95 12.26 -17.05
N LEU A 173 10.18 11.98 -15.99
CA LEU A 173 8.71 11.91 -16.04
C LEU A 173 8.04 13.24 -16.45
N LEU A 174 8.58 14.39 -16.04
CA LEU A 174 8.11 15.73 -16.46
C LEU A 174 8.36 15.99 -17.95
N HIS A 175 9.51 15.58 -18.49
CA HIS A 175 9.89 15.86 -19.89
C HIS A 175 9.27 14.88 -20.89
N GLU A 176 9.19 13.60 -20.52
CA GLU A 176 8.74 12.54 -21.44
C GLU A 176 7.21 12.47 -21.53
N ASN A 177 6.48 13.03 -20.56
CA ASN A 177 5.03 12.98 -20.58
C ASN A 177 4.43 13.93 -21.63
N ARG A 178 3.65 13.35 -22.53
CA ARG A 178 2.99 14.05 -23.65
C ARG A 178 1.48 14.26 -23.43
N ASP A 179 0.90 13.77 -22.33
CA ASP A 179 -0.50 14.03 -21.99
C ASP A 179 -0.66 15.40 -21.33
N THR A 180 -1.38 16.30 -21.99
CA THR A 180 -1.56 17.71 -21.59
C THR A 180 -2.05 17.89 -20.15
N THR A 181 -3.01 17.09 -19.71
CA THR A 181 -3.63 17.23 -18.38
C THR A 181 -2.63 16.80 -17.32
N MET A 182 -1.94 15.69 -17.57
CA MET A 182 -0.93 15.16 -16.67
C MET A 182 0.33 16.03 -16.66
N THR A 183 0.81 16.50 -17.80
CA THR A 183 1.89 17.49 -17.90
C THR A 183 1.56 18.71 -17.04
N THR A 184 0.32 19.23 -17.15
CA THR A 184 -0.08 20.40 -16.35
C THR A 184 0.04 20.14 -14.85
N TYR A 185 -0.51 19.00 -14.39
CA TYR A 185 -0.41 18.57 -13.00
C TYR A 185 1.05 18.40 -12.54
N LEU A 186 1.89 17.75 -13.34
CA LEU A 186 3.27 17.48 -12.98
C LEU A 186 4.06 18.78 -12.78
N PHE A 187 3.96 19.71 -13.74
CA PHE A 187 4.65 20.99 -13.65
C PHE A 187 4.19 21.75 -12.40
N GLN A 188 2.88 21.91 -12.18
CA GLN A 188 2.35 22.66 -11.05
C GLN A 188 2.78 22.13 -9.67
N ASN A 189 3.06 20.82 -9.54
CA ASN A 189 3.31 20.21 -8.23
C ASN A 189 4.78 19.85 -7.99
N TYR A 190 5.59 19.70 -9.04
CA TYR A 190 6.95 19.14 -8.91
C TYR A 190 8.05 19.97 -9.55
N THR A 191 7.73 21.06 -10.25
CA THR A 191 8.74 21.92 -10.87
C THR A 191 9.73 22.48 -9.84
N ASP A 192 9.25 22.96 -8.70
CA ASP A 192 10.11 23.55 -7.65
C ASP A 192 11.16 22.54 -7.16
N GLU A 193 10.73 21.29 -6.93
CA GLU A 193 11.60 20.20 -6.48
C GLU A 193 12.65 19.82 -7.55
N VAL A 194 12.26 19.78 -8.82
CA VAL A 194 13.18 19.46 -9.92
C VAL A 194 14.14 20.61 -10.21
N TYR A 195 13.66 21.86 -10.19
CA TYR A 195 14.47 23.05 -10.40
C TYR A 195 15.55 23.17 -9.33
N ALA A 196 15.21 22.97 -8.06
CA ALA A 196 16.17 23.02 -6.96
C ALA A 196 17.32 22.00 -7.12
N ALA A 197 17.06 20.85 -7.75
CA ALA A 197 18.06 19.83 -8.02
C ALA A 197 18.86 20.08 -9.32
N PHE A 198 18.24 20.67 -10.34
CA PHE A 198 18.82 20.81 -11.69
C PHE A 198 18.55 22.19 -12.34
N PRO A 199 18.95 23.32 -11.72
CA PRO A 199 18.50 24.64 -12.15
C PRO A 199 18.96 25.01 -13.57
N GLU A 200 20.21 24.72 -13.92
CA GLU A 200 20.75 25.05 -15.24
C GLU A 200 20.18 24.16 -16.35
N GLN A 201 19.96 22.88 -16.07
CA GLN A 201 19.36 21.95 -17.02
C GLN A 201 17.88 22.28 -17.24
N PHE A 202 17.15 22.60 -16.17
CA PHE A 202 15.76 23.02 -16.24
C PHE A 202 15.59 24.29 -17.09
N LYS A 203 16.51 25.27 -16.97
CA LYS A 203 16.55 26.46 -17.84
C LYS A 203 16.87 26.13 -19.30
N ALA A 204 17.71 25.12 -19.56
CA ALA A 204 18.03 24.69 -20.92
C ALA A 204 16.82 24.03 -21.59
N ASP A 205 16.11 23.18 -20.86
CA ASP A 205 14.97 22.41 -21.36
C ASP A 205 13.65 23.22 -21.37
N TYR A 206 13.66 24.41 -20.76
CA TYR A 206 12.54 25.36 -20.62
C TYR A 206 11.78 25.62 -21.93
N HIS A 207 12.49 25.88 -23.03
CA HIS A 207 11.85 26.17 -24.32
C HIS A 207 11.17 24.93 -24.91
N GLU A 208 11.75 23.75 -24.75
CA GLU A 208 11.17 22.49 -25.26
C GLU A 208 9.89 22.13 -24.51
N ILE A 209 9.87 22.34 -23.19
CA ILE A 209 8.68 22.17 -22.36
C ILE A 209 7.56 23.10 -22.83
N LEU A 210 7.86 24.39 -23.02
CA LEU A 210 6.88 25.38 -23.46
C LEU A 210 6.32 25.06 -24.86
N LEU A 211 7.18 24.60 -25.77
CA LEU A 211 6.76 24.20 -27.12
C LEU A 211 5.86 22.96 -27.06
N THR A 212 6.26 21.93 -26.31
CA THR A 212 5.44 20.73 -26.09
C THR A 212 4.07 21.10 -25.54
N MET A 213 4.02 22.03 -24.57
CA MET A 213 2.78 22.52 -24.00
C MET A 213 1.96 23.34 -24.99
N ALA A 214 2.55 24.23 -25.78
CA ALA A 214 1.84 24.98 -26.82
C ALA A 214 1.20 24.05 -27.86
N GLU A 215 1.87 22.94 -28.19
CA GLU A 215 1.41 21.96 -29.17
C GLU A 215 0.34 21.01 -28.62
N THR A 216 0.43 20.65 -27.33
CA THR A 216 -0.47 19.69 -26.69
C THR A 216 -1.64 20.35 -25.95
N SER A 217 -1.52 21.63 -25.56
CA SER A 217 -2.58 22.32 -24.82
C SER A 217 -3.72 22.80 -25.73
N GLY A 218 -4.86 22.11 -25.64
CA GLY A 218 -6.13 22.62 -26.17
C GLY A 218 -6.70 23.79 -25.35
N ASN A 219 -6.08 24.13 -24.21
CA ASN A 219 -6.55 25.14 -23.26
C ASN A 219 -5.47 26.18 -22.94
N ARG A 220 -5.71 27.40 -23.42
CA ARG A 220 -4.82 28.56 -23.23
C ARG A 220 -4.51 28.89 -21.76
N LYS A 221 -5.42 28.60 -20.84
CA LYS A 221 -5.21 28.89 -19.40
C LYS A 221 -4.09 28.05 -18.79
N ASP A 222 -3.98 26.79 -19.20
CA ASP A 222 -2.98 25.86 -18.66
C ASP A 222 -1.59 26.22 -19.19
N TYR A 223 -1.51 26.62 -20.47
CA TYR A 223 -0.33 27.21 -21.07
C TYR A 223 0.12 28.48 -20.34
N ASP A 224 -0.80 29.43 -20.09
CA ASP A 224 -0.46 30.68 -19.41
C ASP A 224 0.03 30.41 -17.97
N ALA A 225 -0.63 29.52 -17.23
CA ALA A 225 -0.26 29.20 -15.84
C ALA A 225 1.15 28.61 -15.72
N ILE A 226 1.49 27.66 -16.60
CA ILE A 226 2.81 27.03 -16.58
C ILE A 226 3.86 27.95 -17.22
N GLY A 227 3.51 28.67 -18.27
CA GLY A 227 4.38 29.67 -18.87
C GLY A 227 4.81 30.74 -17.88
N TRP A 228 3.89 31.24 -17.05
CA TRP A 228 4.23 32.17 -15.97
C TRP A 228 5.10 31.55 -14.87
N MET A 229 4.87 30.28 -14.53
CA MET A 229 5.69 29.59 -13.54
C MET A 229 7.11 29.37 -14.04
N LEU A 230 7.25 28.88 -15.26
CA LEU A 230 8.54 28.63 -15.88
C LEU A 230 9.31 29.94 -16.17
N PHE A 231 8.63 31.02 -16.58
CA PHE A 231 9.22 32.35 -16.74
C PHE A 231 9.83 32.86 -15.42
N ARG A 232 9.16 32.62 -14.28
CA ARG A 232 9.70 33.00 -12.96
C ARG A 232 11.05 32.32 -12.68
N TYR A 233 11.19 31.05 -13.03
CA TYR A 233 12.44 30.30 -12.85
C TYR A 233 13.58 30.76 -13.76
N GLN A 234 13.25 31.23 -14.97
CA GLN A 234 14.22 31.76 -15.91
C GLN A 234 14.75 33.13 -15.48
N GLU A 235 13.86 34.05 -15.10
CA GLU A 235 14.20 35.45 -14.84
C GLU A 235 14.71 35.71 -13.42
N PHE A 236 14.15 35.03 -12.42
CA PHE A 236 14.38 35.41 -11.03
C PHE A 236 15.27 34.44 -10.26
N GLY A 237 15.53 33.24 -10.78
CA GLY A 237 16.49 32.28 -10.20
C GLY A 237 16.09 31.66 -8.85
N ASP A 238 15.22 32.33 -8.10
CA ASP A 238 14.80 31.97 -6.76
C ASP A 238 13.27 31.95 -6.67
N VAL A 239 12.73 30.80 -6.27
CA VAL A 239 11.41 30.74 -5.62
C VAL A 239 11.62 30.02 -4.30
N ALA A 240 11.29 30.73 -3.22
CA ALA A 240 11.40 30.31 -1.83
C ALA A 240 10.55 29.08 -1.49
#